data_AF-A0A161U3J0-F1
#
_entry.id   AF-A0A161U3J0-F1
#
_cell.length_a   1.000
_cell.length_b   1.000
_cell.length_c   1.000
_cell.angle_alpha   90.00
_cell.angle_beta   90.00
_cell.angle_gamma   90.00
#
_symmetry.space_group_name_H-M   'P 1'
#
loop_
_entity.id
_entity.type
_entity.pdbx_description
1 polymer ?
#
loop_
_entity_poly.entity_id
_entity_poly.type
_entity_poly.pdbx_seq_one_letter_code
_entity_poly.pdbx_strand_id
1 'polypeptide(L)'
;MGRTDGSVAPVGAGSPPPLRLVAVTHGAPSAANRRAVIRLVDGVATTRPDLDVAITFVDARNADLGAALEAAAVRNAVIVPLVLSAGFHVRTGLSLALDRLGGDVGLAAELGPDERIVDVLAERLDELGLREGDAVLLAAAGSNDPRAVRECFETSRRLGQRLGRPVTAGFIAAAIPRLPDAIEMLREVHPGARIVVCPYLLAPGTFYDQAKVAGADVVADPLLLPERPAPEALVDLVLDRYARVGIGIERRERA
;
A
#
# COMPACT_ATOMS: atom_id res chain seq x y z
N MET A 1 4.00 -51.24 -41.27
CA MET A 1 5.04 -50.19 -41.20
C MET A 1 4.33 -48.89 -40.82
N GLY A 2 4.09 -48.68 -39.52
CA GLY A 2 3.34 -47.52 -39.01
C GLY A 2 4.23 -46.28 -38.96
N ARG A 3 3.76 -45.17 -39.53
CA ARG A 3 4.35 -43.85 -39.32
C ARG A 3 3.72 -43.25 -38.07
N THR A 4 4.53 -43.07 -37.03
CA THR A 4 4.17 -42.37 -35.80
C THR A 4 4.15 -40.88 -36.06
N ASP A 5 2.98 -40.28 -35.88
CA ASP A 5 2.76 -38.84 -35.88
C ASP A 5 3.32 -38.28 -34.57
N GLY A 6 4.46 -37.59 -34.66
CA GLY A 6 5.12 -36.94 -33.53
C GLY A 6 4.42 -35.64 -33.18
N SER A 7 3.33 -35.72 -32.41
CA SER A 7 2.71 -34.57 -31.78
C SER A 7 3.70 -33.95 -30.78
N VAL A 8 4.35 -32.85 -31.17
CA VAL A 8 5.16 -32.02 -30.27
C VAL A 8 4.22 -31.37 -29.26
N ALA A 9 4.37 -31.72 -27.99
CA ALA A 9 3.66 -31.07 -26.89
C ALA A 9 4.03 -29.56 -26.83
N PRO A 10 3.08 -28.67 -26.51
CA PRO A 10 3.39 -27.25 -26.38
C PRO A 10 4.41 -27.04 -25.26
N VAL A 11 5.44 -26.24 -25.55
CA VAL A 11 6.42 -25.75 -24.57
C VAL A 11 5.65 -25.04 -23.47
N GLY A 12 5.68 -25.59 -22.25
CA GLY A 12 4.95 -25.04 -21.11
C GLY A 12 5.35 -23.60 -20.84
N ALA A 13 4.37 -22.73 -20.62
CA ALA A 13 4.61 -21.41 -20.05
C ALA A 13 5.40 -21.60 -18.75
N GLY A 14 6.57 -20.96 -18.64
CA GLY A 14 7.40 -21.04 -17.44
C GLY A 14 6.62 -20.63 -16.19
N SER A 15 6.99 -21.16 -15.04
CA SER A 15 6.38 -20.78 -13.76
C SER A 15 6.39 -19.25 -13.61
N PRO A 16 5.30 -18.66 -13.07
CA PRO A 16 5.24 -17.22 -12.88
C PRO A 16 6.39 -16.75 -11.97
N PRO A 17 6.91 -15.51 -12.19
CA PRO A 17 7.98 -14.98 -11.37
C PRO A 17 7.56 -14.89 -9.90
N PRO A 18 8.43 -15.23 -8.92
CA PRO A 18 8.11 -15.10 -7.51
C PRO A 18 7.64 -13.69 -7.14
N LEU A 19 6.65 -13.60 -6.25
CA LEU A 19 6.12 -12.34 -5.74
C LEU A 19 6.75 -12.03 -4.38
N ARG A 20 7.52 -10.95 -4.32
CA ARG A 20 8.16 -10.47 -3.09
C ARG A 20 7.49 -9.20 -2.63
N LEU A 21 6.72 -9.32 -1.56
CA LEU A 21 6.07 -8.20 -0.90
C LEU A 21 7.07 -7.54 0.04
N VAL A 22 7.10 -6.21 0.04
CA VAL A 22 7.97 -5.43 0.92
C VAL A 22 7.13 -4.46 1.72
N ALA A 23 6.90 -4.79 3.00
CA ALA A 23 6.22 -3.91 3.94
C ALA A 23 7.22 -2.92 4.52
N VAL A 24 7.14 -1.68 4.05
CA VAL A 24 7.92 -0.57 4.61
C VAL A 24 7.15 0.06 5.76
N THR A 25 7.74 0.07 6.95
CA THR A 25 7.14 0.60 8.17
C THR A 25 7.97 1.75 8.74
N HIS A 26 7.34 2.64 9.49
CA HIS A 26 8.03 3.76 10.16
C HIS A 26 8.34 3.38 11.62
N GLY A 27 9.42 2.61 11.80
CA GLY A 27 9.75 1.92 13.05
C GLY A 27 9.56 0.40 12.92
N ALA A 28 10.14 -0.34 13.86
CA ALA A 28 9.93 -1.78 13.97
C ALA A 28 8.43 -2.09 14.09
N PRO A 29 7.89 -2.98 13.24
CA PRO A 29 6.45 -3.24 13.24
C PRO A 29 6.03 -4.00 14.50
N SER A 30 4.95 -3.53 15.12
CA SER A 30 4.30 -4.19 16.26
C SER A 30 3.74 -5.56 15.85
N ALA A 31 3.41 -6.40 16.82
CA ALA A 31 2.77 -7.69 16.56
C ALA A 31 1.42 -7.54 15.82
N ALA A 32 0.65 -6.49 16.17
CA ALA A 32 -0.61 -6.15 15.50
C ALA A 32 -0.39 -5.75 14.04
N ASN A 33 0.63 -4.91 13.77
CA ASN A 33 1.00 -4.53 12.41
C ASN A 33 1.39 -5.75 11.57
N ARG A 34 2.33 -6.56 12.08
CA ARG A 34 2.79 -7.77 11.39
C ARG A 34 1.62 -8.70 11.06
N ARG A 35 0.73 -8.94 12.02
CA ARG A 35 -0.44 -9.79 11.82
C ARG A 35 -1.36 -9.23 10.73
N ALA A 36 -1.69 -7.95 10.77
CA ALA A 36 -2.53 -7.31 9.76
C ALA A 36 -1.92 -7.39 8.35
N VAL A 37 -0.61 -7.15 8.21
CA VAL A 37 0.10 -7.28 6.92
C VAL A 37 0.17 -8.73 6.47
N ILE A 38 0.43 -9.69 7.37
CA ILE A 38 0.44 -11.12 7.03
C ILE A 38 -0.93 -11.57 6.51
N ARG A 39 -2.05 -11.04 7.03
CA ARG A 39 -3.39 -11.33 6.46
C ARG A 39 -3.53 -10.93 4.99
N LEU A 40 -2.86 -9.86 4.56
CA LEU A 40 -2.81 -9.48 3.15
C LEU A 40 -1.97 -10.48 2.34
N VAL A 41 -0.82 -10.90 2.88
CA VAL A 41 0.03 -11.93 2.26
C VAL A 41 -0.74 -13.25 2.11
N ASP A 42 -1.43 -13.69 3.16
CA ASP A 42 -2.26 -14.90 3.17
C ASP A 42 -3.38 -14.80 2.12
N GLY A 43 -4.04 -13.64 2.01
CA GLY A 43 -5.09 -13.40 1.00
C GLY A 43 -4.55 -13.50 -0.43
N VAL A 44 -3.38 -12.92 -0.69
CA VAL A 44 -2.69 -13.01 -1.99
C VAL A 44 -2.31 -14.45 -2.32
N ALA A 45 -1.67 -15.17 -1.38
CA ALA A 45 -1.25 -16.56 -1.59
C ALA A 45 -2.44 -17.51 -1.75
N THR A 46 -3.55 -17.26 -1.07
CA THR A 46 -4.79 -18.05 -1.20
C THR A 46 -5.44 -17.82 -2.56
N THR A 47 -5.45 -16.57 -3.05
CA THR A 47 -6.05 -16.20 -4.34
C THR A 47 -5.20 -16.69 -5.51
N ARG A 48 -3.88 -16.74 -5.33
CA ARG A 48 -2.90 -17.16 -6.35
C ARG A 48 -1.95 -18.22 -5.80
N PRO A 49 -2.43 -19.46 -5.62
CA PRO A 49 -1.62 -20.56 -5.07
C PRO A 49 -0.50 -21.00 -6.00
N ASP A 50 -0.50 -20.53 -7.25
CA ASP A 50 0.57 -20.73 -8.24
C ASP A 50 1.78 -19.81 -8.02
N LEU A 51 1.67 -18.76 -7.19
CA LEU A 51 2.74 -17.82 -6.91
C LEU A 51 3.56 -18.23 -5.67
N ASP A 52 4.89 -18.14 -5.77
CA ASP A 52 5.78 -18.12 -4.59
C ASP A 52 5.74 -16.72 -3.95
N VAL A 53 4.95 -16.58 -2.88
CA VAL A 53 4.75 -15.30 -2.18
C VAL A 53 5.58 -15.25 -0.89
N ALA A 54 6.42 -14.24 -0.75
CA ALA A 54 7.15 -13.96 0.48
C ALA A 54 7.07 -12.49 0.88
N ILE A 55 7.21 -12.20 2.18
CA ILE A 55 7.15 -10.85 2.74
C ILE A 55 8.44 -10.50 3.49
N THR A 56 8.93 -9.28 3.29
CA THR A 56 9.99 -8.68 4.12
C THR A 56 9.50 -7.39 4.75
N PHE A 57 9.79 -7.19 6.04
CA PHE A 57 9.47 -5.98 6.78
C PHE A 57 10.71 -5.10 6.88
N VAL A 58 10.60 -3.84 6.48
CA VAL A 58 11.71 -2.88 6.48
C VAL A 58 11.35 -1.67 7.32
N ASP A 59 12.16 -1.39 8.34
CA ASP A 59 12.03 -0.17 9.15
C ASP A 59 12.72 1.00 8.43
N ALA A 60 11.92 1.90 7.86
CA ALA A 60 12.39 3.07 7.13
C ALA A 60 13.23 4.06 7.96
N ARG A 61 13.23 3.96 9.30
CA ARG A 61 14.08 4.81 10.16
C ARG A 61 15.51 4.29 10.31
N ASN A 62 15.67 2.97 10.25
CA ASN A 62 16.88 2.29 10.71
C ASN A 62 17.51 1.38 9.66
N ALA A 63 16.87 1.19 8.50
CA ALA A 63 17.35 0.30 7.45
C ALA A 63 17.70 1.06 6.17
N ASP A 64 18.78 0.63 5.53
CA ASP A 64 19.01 0.88 4.12
C ASP A 64 18.03 0.01 3.33
N LEU A 65 17.02 0.66 2.74
CA LEU A 65 16.00 -0.03 1.94
C LEU A 65 16.63 -0.77 0.75
N GLY A 66 17.71 -0.24 0.17
CA GLY A 66 18.44 -0.91 -0.91
C GLY A 66 19.05 -2.24 -0.46
N ALA A 67 19.77 -2.22 0.66
CA ALA A 67 20.36 -3.44 1.24
C ALA A 67 19.30 -4.46 1.67
N ALA A 68 18.19 -4.01 2.24
CA ALA A 68 17.08 -4.88 2.64
C ALA A 68 16.43 -5.56 1.42
N LEU A 69 16.29 -4.83 0.32
CA LEU A 69 15.77 -5.37 -0.94
C LEU A 69 16.76 -6.32 -1.60
N GLU A 70 18.06 -6.01 -1.60
CA GLU A 70 19.10 -6.91 -2.10
C GLU A 70 19.09 -8.26 -1.35
N ALA A 71 18.95 -8.23 -0.03
CA ALA A 71 18.86 -9.43 0.80
C ALA A 71 17.57 -10.23 0.57
N ALA A 72 16.46 -9.55 0.23
CA ALA A 72 15.17 -10.18 -0.02
C ALA A 72 14.98 -10.64 -1.48
N ALA A 73 15.78 -10.09 -2.40
CA ALA A 73 15.64 -10.32 -3.82
C ALA A 73 16.05 -11.74 -4.21
N VAL A 74 15.21 -12.34 -5.03
CA VAL A 74 15.49 -13.59 -5.73
C VAL A 74 15.49 -13.28 -7.21
N ARG A 75 16.35 -13.94 -7.99
CA ARG A 75 16.39 -13.77 -9.45
C ARG A 75 14.99 -14.01 -10.04
N ASN A 76 14.60 -13.20 -11.03
CA ASN A 76 13.29 -13.26 -11.69
C ASN A 76 12.10 -12.96 -10.76
N ALA A 77 12.29 -12.20 -9.67
CA ALA A 77 11.19 -11.83 -8.78
C ALA A 77 10.57 -10.47 -9.14
N VAL A 78 9.29 -10.31 -8.83
CA VAL A 78 8.62 -9.01 -8.81
C VAL A 78 8.50 -8.54 -7.37
N ILE A 79 8.98 -7.32 -7.10
CA ILE A 79 8.85 -6.65 -5.82
C ILE A 79 7.62 -5.75 -5.85
N VAL A 80 6.70 -5.94 -4.90
CA VAL A 80 5.56 -5.02 -4.69
C VAL A 80 5.75 -4.30 -3.36
N PRO A 81 5.99 -2.98 -3.37
CA PRO A 81 6.09 -2.21 -2.14
C PRO A 81 4.68 -1.99 -1.55
N LEU A 82 4.47 -2.46 -0.31
CA LEU A 82 3.22 -2.27 0.42
C LEU A 82 3.19 -0.88 1.07
N VAL A 83 3.24 0.16 0.23
CA VAL A 83 3.16 1.57 0.61
C VAL A 83 2.03 2.24 -0.17
N LEU A 84 1.33 3.16 0.50
CA LEU A 84 0.15 3.82 -0.06
C LEU A 84 0.50 5.03 -0.94
N SER A 85 1.45 5.83 -0.51
CA SER A 85 2.10 6.87 -1.31
C SER A 85 3.60 6.74 -1.08
N ALA A 86 4.39 6.59 -2.13
CA ALA A 86 5.82 6.38 -1.97
C ALA A 86 6.53 7.72 -1.73
N GLY A 87 7.06 7.93 -0.52
CA GLY A 87 7.95 9.05 -0.26
C GLY A 87 9.26 8.93 -1.05
N PHE A 88 9.98 10.05 -1.20
CA PHE A 88 11.24 10.13 -1.97
C PHE A 88 12.24 9.03 -1.61
N HIS A 89 12.48 8.77 -0.32
CA HIS A 89 13.44 7.75 0.13
C HIS A 89 13.02 6.32 -0.22
N VAL A 90 11.71 6.04 -0.26
CA VAL A 90 11.21 4.73 -0.66
C VAL A 90 11.45 4.53 -2.15
N ARG A 91 11.06 5.50 -2.99
CA ARG A 91 11.27 5.39 -4.45
C ARG A 91 12.76 5.32 -4.81
N THR A 92 13.58 6.20 -4.23
CA THR A 92 15.02 6.24 -4.50
C THR A 92 15.70 4.97 -3.99
N GLY A 93 15.38 4.50 -2.78
CA GLY A 93 15.92 3.26 -2.23
C GLY A 93 15.55 2.03 -3.07
N LEU A 94 14.28 1.93 -3.50
CA LEU A 94 13.81 0.86 -4.38
C LEU A 94 14.52 0.90 -5.74
N SER A 95 14.68 2.09 -6.34
CA SER A 95 15.33 2.24 -7.65
C SER A 95 16.81 1.86 -7.58
N LEU A 96 17.53 2.32 -6.56
CA LEU A 96 18.94 1.98 -6.35
C LEU A 96 19.14 0.48 -6.11
N ALA A 97 18.19 -0.19 -5.43
CA ALA A 97 18.23 -1.64 -5.26
C ALA A 97 18.14 -2.37 -6.60
N LEU A 98 17.23 -1.94 -7.49
CA LEU A 98 17.08 -2.54 -8.81
C LEU A 98 18.34 -2.37 -9.66
N ASP A 99 18.94 -1.18 -9.66
CA ASP A 99 20.17 -0.92 -10.42
C ASP A 99 21.30 -1.89 -10.02
N ARG A 100 21.35 -2.29 -8.74
CA ARG A 100 22.34 -3.25 -8.22
C ARG A 100 21.97 -4.71 -8.47
N LEU A 101 20.67 -5.04 -8.47
CA LEU A 101 20.16 -6.40 -8.70
C LEU A 101 20.11 -6.78 -10.19
N GLY A 102 20.17 -5.81 -11.09
CA GLY A 102 20.13 -6.00 -12.54
C GLY A 102 18.71 -6.17 -13.09
N GLY A 103 18.61 -6.40 -14.41
CA GLY A 103 17.33 -6.40 -15.15
C GLY A 103 16.41 -7.60 -14.92
N ASP A 104 16.80 -8.55 -14.08
CA ASP A 104 16.03 -9.76 -13.79
C ASP A 104 15.06 -9.58 -12.61
N VAL A 105 14.99 -8.39 -12.00
CA VAL A 105 14.04 -8.09 -10.90
C VAL A 105 13.12 -6.96 -11.34
N GLY A 106 11.81 -7.21 -11.25
CA GLY A 106 10.80 -6.22 -11.55
C GLY A 106 10.37 -5.47 -10.29
N LEU A 107 10.12 -4.16 -10.37
CA LEU A 107 9.50 -3.39 -9.30
C LEU A 107 8.14 -2.90 -9.75
N ALA A 108 7.12 -3.23 -8.97
CA ALA A 108 5.78 -2.68 -9.16
C ALA A 108 5.66 -1.27 -8.58
N ALA A 109 4.69 -0.53 -9.11
CA ALA A 109 4.28 0.74 -8.52
C ALA A 109 3.75 0.54 -7.08
N GLU A 110 3.78 1.60 -6.30
CA GLU A 110 3.08 1.73 -5.02
C GLU A 110 1.58 1.41 -5.14
N LEU A 111 0.94 1.10 -4.00
CA LEU A 111 -0.46 0.69 -3.99
C LEU A 111 -1.39 1.84 -4.40
N GLY A 112 -1.20 3.03 -3.84
CA GLY A 112 -2.05 4.18 -4.11
C GLY A 112 -1.42 5.22 -5.04
N PRO A 113 -2.22 6.19 -5.52
CA PRO A 113 -3.68 6.29 -5.36
C PRO A 113 -4.43 5.28 -6.25
N ASP A 114 -5.48 4.63 -5.73
CA ASP A 114 -6.31 3.64 -6.44
C ASP A 114 -7.74 3.66 -5.88
N GLU A 115 -8.78 3.45 -6.71
CA GLU A 115 -10.19 3.49 -6.26
C GLU A 115 -10.51 2.38 -5.24
N ARG A 116 -9.82 1.23 -5.34
CA ARG A 116 -10.00 0.13 -4.38
C ARG A 116 -9.60 0.50 -2.96
N ILE A 117 -8.59 1.36 -2.82
CA ILE A 117 -8.22 1.92 -1.52
C ILE A 117 -9.32 2.85 -1.02
N VAL A 118 -9.86 3.68 -1.91
CA VAL A 118 -10.93 4.64 -1.59
C VAL A 118 -12.18 3.92 -1.10
N ASP A 119 -12.54 2.80 -1.73
CA ASP A 119 -13.67 1.97 -1.30
C ASP A 119 -13.46 1.39 0.10
N VAL A 120 -12.28 0.85 0.40
CA VAL A 120 -11.97 0.36 1.75
C VAL A 120 -11.98 1.49 2.79
N LEU A 121 -11.49 2.69 2.45
CA LEU A 121 -11.57 3.86 3.34
C LEU A 121 -13.03 4.25 3.61
N ALA A 122 -13.90 4.20 2.59
CA ALA A 122 -15.32 4.47 2.73
C ALA A 122 -16.00 3.41 3.63
N GLU A 123 -15.69 2.13 3.45
CA GLU A 123 -16.18 1.05 4.32
C GLU A 123 -15.78 1.28 5.79
N ARG A 124 -14.53 1.65 6.06
CA ARG A 124 -14.07 1.94 7.43
C ARG A 124 -14.80 3.13 8.06
N LEU A 125 -15.21 4.09 7.26
CA LEU A 125 -16.01 5.22 7.71
C LEU A 125 -17.48 4.84 7.92
N ASP A 126 -18.05 4.00 7.06
CA ASP A 126 -19.42 3.49 7.19
C ASP A 126 -19.58 2.65 8.48
N GLU A 127 -18.55 1.87 8.85
CA GLU A 127 -18.49 1.13 10.12
C GLU A 127 -18.65 2.04 11.37
N LEU A 128 -18.32 3.33 11.26
CA LEU A 128 -18.49 4.31 12.35
C LEU A 128 -19.89 4.96 12.40
N GLY A 129 -20.74 4.68 11.42
CA GLY A 129 -22.03 5.36 11.25
C GLY A 129 -21.84 6.86 11.00
N LEU A 130 -21.22 7.20 9.86
CA LEU A 130 -21.10 8.58 9.39
C LEU A 130 -22.48 9.27 9.36
N ARG A 131 -22.52 10.50 9.86
CA ARG A 131 -23.72 11.35 9.93
C ARG A 131 -23.61 12.46 8.90
N GLU A 132 -24.75 12.97 8.44
CA GLU A 132 -24.80 14.05 7.45
C GLU A 132 -24.01 15.30 7.89
N GLY A 133 -24.00 15.64 9.18
CA GLY A 133 -23.28 16.79 9.74
C GLY A 133 -21.80 16.56 10.12
N ASP A 134 -21.22 15.38 9.90
CA ASP A 134 -19.82 15.11 10.29
C ASP A 134 -18.81 15.87 9.41
N ALA A 135 -17.70 16.35 9.95
CA ALA A 135 -16.59 16.81 9.14
C ALA A 135 -15.57 15.68 8.98
N VAL A 136 -15.28 15.28 7.74
CA VAL A 136 -14.39 14.14 7.46
C VAL A 136 -13.00 14.62 7.09
N LEU A 137 -12.01 14.04 7.76
CA LEU A 137 -10.60 14.36 7.54
C LEU A 137 -9.80 13.09 7.23
N LEU A 138 -9.15 13.05 6.07
CA LEU A 138 -8.19 12.01 5.72
C LEU A 138 -6.84 12.30 6.41
N ALA A 139 -6.44 11.44 7.34
CA ALA A 139 -5.14 11.54 8.01
C ALA A 139 -4.10 10.68 7.31
N ALA A 140 -3.18 11.31 6.58
CA ALA A 140 -2.05 10.63 5.94
C ALA A 140 -0.78 10.72 6.81
N ALA A 141 0.13 9.76 6.66
CA ALA A 141 1.44 9.80 7.32
C ALA A 141 2.21 11.10 7.02
N GLY A 142 2.21 11.50 5.73
CA GLY A 142 2.91 12.66 5.20
C GLY A 142 4.36 12.39 4.81
N SER A 143 4.91 13.28 3.98
CA SER A 143 6.22 13.12 3.36
C SER A 143 6.82 14.47 2.97
N ASN A 144 8.15 14.57 2.99
CA ASN A 144 8.86 15.70 2.39
C ASN A 144 8.84 15.66 0.86
N ASP A 145 8.35 14.58 0.24
CA ASP A 145 8.17 14.48 -1.21
C ASP A 145 6.84 15.14 -1.63
N PRO A 146 6.87 16.24 -2.40
CA PRO A 146 5.66 16.91 -2.87
C PRO A 146 4.74 16.01 -3.71
N ARG A 147 5.27 14.97 -4.36
CA ARG A 147 4.48 14.03 -5.16
C ARG A 147 3.62 13.14 -4.26
N ALA A 148 4.22 12.60 -3.20
CA ALA A 148 3.49 11.79 -2.22
C ALA A 148 2.41 12.64 -1.51
N VAL A 149 2.71 13.90 -1.21
CA VAL A 149 1.73 14.85 -0.67
C VAL A 149 0.57 15.08 -1.65
N ARG A 150 0.86 15.27 -2.94
CA ARG A 150 -0.16 15.42 -3.99
C ARG A 150 -1.05 14.18 -4.12
N GLU A 151 -0.48 12.99 -4.06
CA GLU A 151 -1.22 11.72 -4.10
C GLU A 151 -2.17 11.56 -2.90
N CYS A 152 -1.78 12.02 -1.71
CA CYS A 152 -2.66 12.06 -0.54
C CYS A 152 -3.84 13.02 -0.74
N PHE A 153 -3.60 14.23 -1.26
CA PHE A 153 -4.68 15.17 -1.61
C PHE A 153 -5.61 14.60 -2.68
N GLU A 154 -5.05 13.90 -3.67
CA GLU A 154 -5.82 13.22 -4.70
C GLU A 154 -6.72 12.13 -4.11
N THR A 155 -6.18 11.30 -3.21
CA THR A 155 -6.94 10.26 -2.50
C THR A 155 -8.06 10.87 -1.67
N SER A 156 -7.79 11.99 -0.98
CA SER A 156 -8.79 12.76 -0.22
C SER A 156 -9.93 13.24 -1.13
N ARG A 157 -9.60 13.76 -2.31
CA ARG A 157 -10.61 14.20 -3.30
C ARG A 157 -11.45 13.03 -3.80
N ARG A 158 -10.83 11.89 -4.15
CA ARG A 158 -11.53 10.68 -4.60
C ARG A 158 -12.45 10.14 -3.51
N LEU A 159 -11.99 10.11 -2.26
CA LEU A 159 -12.83 9.74 -1.11
C LEU A 159 -14.01 10.70 -0.94
N GLY A 160 -13.79 12.01 -1.08
CA GLY A 160 -14.89 12.98 -1.05
C GLY A 160 -15.93 12.77 -2.16
N GLN A 161 -15.48 12.45 -3.37
CA GLN A 161 -16.37 12.08 -4.48
C GLN A 161 -17.17 10.80 -4.16
N ARG A 162 -16.50 9.78 -3.61
CA ARG A 162 -17.11 8.51 -3.22
C ARG A 162 -18.14 8.63 -2.09
N LEU A 163 -17.93 9.57 -1.16
CA LEU A 163 -18.82 9.83 -0.04
C LEU A 163 -19.90 10.89 -0.34
N GLY A 164 -19.81 11.59 -1.47
CA GLY A 164 -20.70 12.70 -1.80
C GLY A 164 -20.54 13.92 -0.89
N ARG A 165 -19.37 14.09 -0.24
CA ARG A 165 -19.08 15.18 0.71
C ARG A 165 -17.61 15.61 0.65
N PRO A 166 -17.26 16.84 1.04
CA PRO A 166 -15.86 17.24 1.13
C PRO A 166 -15.09 16.39 2.15
N VAL A 167 -13.85 16.05 1.81
CA VAL A 167 -12.88 15.41 2.73
C VAL A 167 -11.60 16.24 2.72
N THR A 168 -11.23 16.74 3.89
CA THR A 168 -9.99 17.51 4.08
C THR A 168 -8.82 16.55 4.29
N ALA A 169 -7.67 16.79 3.67
CA ALA A 169 -6.46 16.04 3.98
C ALA A 169 -5.66 16.73 5.08
N GLY A 170 -5.17 15.95 6.05
CA GLY A 170 -4.22 16.37 7.07
C GLY A 170 -3.07 15.38 7.20
N PHE A 171 -1.91 15.86 7.67
CA PHE A 171 -0.69 15.06 7.72
C PHE A 171 -0.17 14.90 9.14
N ILE A 172 0.14 13.66 9.51
CA ILE A 172 0.65 13.30 10.83
C ILE A 172 2.09 13.84 11.00
N ALA A 173 2.89 13.80 9.94
CA ALA A 173 4.26 14.28 9.93
C ALA A 173 4.67 14.83 8.56
N ALA A 174 5.80 15.55 8.51
CA ALA A 174 6.56 15.92 7.30
C ALA A 174 5.84 16.73 6.19
N ALA A 175 4.55 17.03 6.34
CA ALA A 175 3.76 17.79 5.38
C ALA A 175 2.72 18.65 6.11
N ILE A 176 2.13 19.59 5.36
CA ILE A 176 1.11 20.51 5.84
C ILE A 176 -0.19 20.38 5.02
N PRO A 177 -1.37 20.63 5.62
CA PRO A 177 -1.58 21.03 7.01
C PRO A 177 -1.29 19.89 8.01
N ARG A 178 -0.73 20.22 9.18
CA ARG A 178 -0.52 19.20 10.23
C ARG A 178 -1.87 18.73 10.75
N LEU A 179 -1.95 17.47 11.12
CA LEU A 179 -3.20 16.83 11.51
C LEU A 179 -3.95 17.60 12.64
N PRO A 180 -3.30 18.02 13.74
CA PRO A 180 -3.97 18.83 14.76
C PRO A 180 -4.48 20.18 14.22
N ASP A 181 -3.64 20.89 13.46
CA ASP A 181 -3.99 22.19 12.87
C ASP A 181 -5.22 22.04 11.93
N ALA A 182 -5.28 20.96 11.14
CA ALA A 182 -6.41 20.70 10.25
C ALA A 182 -7.71 20.34 10.99
N ILE A 183 -7.61 19.67 12.14
CA ILE A 183 -8.75 19.40 13.02
C ILE A 183 -9.27 20.70 13.63
N GLU A 184 -8.38 21.58 14.11
CA GLU A 184 -8.73 22.89 14.65
C GLU A 184 -9.42 23.75 13.58
N MET A 185 -8.87 23.82 12.37
CA MET A 185 -9.48 24.53 11.25
C MET A 185 -10.89 24.00 10.93
N LEU A 186 -11.10 22.68 10.91
CA LEU A 186 -12.43 22.12 10.68
C LEU A 186 -13.42 22.47 11.79
N ARG A 187 -12.98 22.54 13.05
CA ARG A 187 -13.83 22.96 14.16
C ARG A 187 -14.24 24.43 14.05
N GLU A 188 -13.34 25.30 13.60
CA GLU A 188 -13.63 26.71 13.37
C GLU A 188 -14.61 26.92 12.21
N VAL A 189 -14.41 26.20 11.10
CA VAL A 189 -15.25 26.32 9.89
C VAL A 189 -16.59 25.61 10.04
N HIS A 190 -16.66 24.55 10.85
CA HIS A 190 -17.89 23.78 11.11
C HIS A 190 -18.18 23.66 12.61
N PRO A 191 -18.60 24.77 13.28
CA PRO A 191 -18.91 24.74 14.71
C PRO A 191 -19.96 23.68 15.06
N GLY A 192 -19.65 22.83 16.04
CA GLY A 192 -20.55 21.77 16.51
C GLY A 192 -20.57 20.50 15.65
N ALA A 193 -19.86 20.45 14.52
CA ALA A 193 -19.70 19.23 13.75
C ALA A 193 -18.79 18.23 14.49
N ARG A 194 -19.14 16.94 14.42
CA ARG A 194 -18.28 15.84 14.86
C ARG A 194 -17.17 15.66 13.83
N ILE A 195 -15.91 15.73 14.26
CA ILE A 195 -14.74 15.52 13.41
C ILE A 195 -14.40 14.03 13.37
N VAL A 196 -14.52 13.43 12.18
CA VAL A 196 -14.23 12.02 11.92
C VAL A 196 -12.94 11.91 11.12
N VAL A 197 -11.92 11.30 11.71
CA VAL A 197 -10.65 11.05 11.03
C VAL A 197 -10.65 9.69 10.37
N CYS A 198 -10.36 9.66 9.07
CA CYS A 198 -10.12 8.48 8.26
C CYS A 198 -8.60 8.29 8.08
N PRO A 199 -7.95 7.33 8.75
CA PRO A 199 -6.52 7.12 8.57
C PRO A 199 -6.21 6.52 7.20
N TYR A 200 -5.49 7.27 6.37
CA TYR A 200 -4.87 6.74 5.15
C TYR A 200 -3.57 6.04 5.51
N LEU A 201 -3.70 4.93 6.24
CA LEU A 201 -2.61 4.13 6.79
C LEU A 201 -2.89 2.64 6.54
N LEU A 202 -1.86 1.90 6.14
CA LEU A 202 -2.04 0.51 5.71
C LEU A 202 -2.44 -0.41 6.87
N ALA A 203 -1.86 -0.24 8.05
CA ALA A 203 -2.05 -1.13 9.19
C ALA A 203 -1.79 -0.38 10.51
N PRO A 204 -2.14 -0.95 11.68
CA PRO A 204 -1.84 -0.35 12.98
C PRO A 204 -0.34 -0.04 13.16
N GLY A 205 -0.02 0.98 13.95
CA GLY A 205 1.36 1.37 14.25
C GLY A 205 1.46 2.81 14.71
N THR A 206 2.68 3.33 14.87
CA THR A 206 2.96 4.65 15.48
C THR A 206 2.14 5.78 14.88
N PHE A 207 2.00 5.86 13.56
CA PHE A 207 1.20 6.90 12.92
C PHE A 207 -0.30 6.74 13.18
N TYR A 208 -0.81 5.51 13.24
CA TYR A 208 -2.20 5.27 13.63
C TYR A 208 -2.43 5.65 15.10
N ASP A 209 -1.48 5.33 15.98
CA ASP A 209 -1.53 5.73 17.39
C ASP A 209 -1.52 7.25 17.57
N GLN A 210 -0.72 7.96 16.77
CA GLN A 210 -0.70 9.43 16.74
C GLN A 210 -2.03 10.01 16.23
N ALA A 211 -2.62 9.42 15.18
CA ALA A 211 -3.91 9.86 14.66
C ALA A 211 -5.03 9.73 15.70
N LYS A 212 -5.05 8.64 16.48
CA LYS A 212 -6.03 8.41 17.56
C LYS A 212 -6.01 9.47 18.65
N VAL A 213 -4.86 10.07 18.92
CA VAL A 213 -4.69 11.09 19.97
C VAL A 213 -4.58 12.51 19.43
N ALA A 214 -4.82 12.71 18.12
CA ALA A 214 -4.71 14.02 17.48
C ALA A 214 -5.86 14.99 17.80
N GLY A 215 -6.82 14.56 18.63
CA GLY A 215 -7.91 15.41 19.12
C GLY A 215 -9.18 15.39 18.28
N ALA A 216 -9.37 14.40 17.39
CA ALA A 216 -10.64 14.17 16.70
C ALA A 216 -11.69 13.53 17.63
N ASP A 217 -12.96 13.62 17.25
CA ASP A 217 -14.05 13.03 18.04
C ASP A 217 -14.15 11.52 17.81
N VAL A 218 -13.88 11.06 16.58
CA VAL A 218 -13.84 9.65 16.21
C VAL A 218 -12.73 9.41 15.20
N VAL A 219 -12.05 8.27 15.30
CA VAL A 219 -11.03 7.84 14.34
C VAL A 219 -11.42 6.46 13.81
N ALA A 220 -11.49 6.32 12.48
CA ALA A 220 -11.77 5.05 11.82
C ALA A 220 -10.59 4.10 11.93
N ASP A 221 -10.84 2.82 11.72
CA ASP A 221 -9.79 1.81 11.64
C ASP A 221 -8.93 1.96 10.37
N PRO A 222 -7.66 1.49 10.39
CA PRO A 222 -6.79 1.50 9.21
C PRO A 222 -7.27 0.46 8.17
N LEU A 223 -6.62 0.47 7.00
CA LEU A 223 -7.00 -0.39 5.88
C LEU A 223 -6.97 -1.89 6.24
N LEU A 224 -5.90 -2.35 6.87
CA LEU A 224 -5.73 -3.73 7.34
C LEU A 224 -5.91 -3.82 8.85
N LEU A 225 -6.61 -4.87 9.29
CA LEU A 225 -6.87 -5.15 10.71
C LEU A 225 -6.27 -6.50 11.12
N PRO A 226 -5.65 -6.61 12.32
CA PRO A 226 -5.01 -7.86 12.77
C PRO A 226 -6.01 -9.01 12.97
N GLU A 227 -7.26 -8.70 13.28
CA GLU A 227 -8.31 -9.66 13.66
C GLU A 227 -9.21 -10.07 12.49
N ARG A 228 -9.07 -9.43 11.32
CA ARG A 228 -9.93 -9.66 10.14
C ARG A 228 -9.10 -10.11 8.93
N PRO A 229 -9.68 -10.84 7.97
CA PRO A 229 -9.06 -11.03 6.66
C PRO A 229 -8.76 -9.69 5.99
N ALA A 230 -7.76 -9.66 5.10
CA ALA A 230 -7.52 -8.48 4.29
C ALA A 230 -8.71 -8.24 3.33
N PRO A 231 -9.12 -6.98 3.10
CA PRO A 231 -10.12 -6.67 2.08
C PRO A 231 -9.71 -7.21 0.71
N GLU A 232 -10.64 -7.87 0.01
CA GLU A 232 -10.41 -8.44 -1.33
C GLU A 232 -9.88 -7.38 -2.31
N ALA A 233 -10.42 -6.16 -2.23
CA ALA A 233 -9.98 -5.02 -3.02
C ALA A 233 -8.46 -4.72 -2.88
N LEU A 234 -7.87 -4.94 -1.70
CA LEU A 234 -6.43 -4.73 -1.50
C LEU A 234 -5.61 -5.94 -1.97
N VAL A 235 -6.14 -7.15 -1.86
CA VAL A 235 -5.54 -8.36 -2.43
C VAL A 235 -5.44 -8.23 -3.95
N ASP A 236 -6.54 -7.87 -4.60
CA ASP A 236 -6.61 -7.64 -6.05
C ASP A 236 -5.68 -6.53 -6.49
N LEU A 237 -5.59 -5.45 -5.70
CA LEU A 237 -4.67 -4.36 -5.97
C LEU A 237 -3.21 -4.83 -5.97
N VAL A 238 -2.79 -5.64 -5.00
CA VAL A 238 -1.43 -6.20 -4.97
C VAL A 238 -1.17 -7.09 -6.19
N LEU A 239 -2.13 -7.95 -6.55
CA LEU A 239 -2.02 -8.83 -7.70
C LEU A 239 -1.98 -8.06 -9.02
N ASP A 240 -2.73 -6.97 -9.15
CA ASP A 240 -2.67 -6.07 -10.30
C ASP A 240 -1.32 -5.36 -10.40
N ARG A 241 -0.78 -4.89 -9.28
CA ARG A 241 0.54 -4.26 -9.24
C ARG A 241 1.61 -5.26 -9.67
N TYR A 242 1.52 -6.51 -9.21
CA TYR A 242 2.38 -7.60 -9.67
C TYR A 242 2.24 -7.87 -11.17
N ALA A 243 1.02 -8.05 -11.68
CA ALA A 243 0.78 -8.45 -13.07
C ALA A 243 1.19 -7.39 -14.11
N ARG A 244 1.22 -6.11 -13.73
CA ARG A 244 1.67 -5.01 -14.60
C ARG A 244 3.18 -4.98 -14.81
N VAL A 245 3.95 -5.74 -14.04
CA VAL A 245 5.40 -5.79 -14.17
C VAL A 245 5.78 -6.88 -15.16
N GLY A 246 6.12 -6.49 -16.38
CA GLY A 246 6.72 -7.40 -17.36
C GLY A 246 8.18 -7.67 -17.02
N ILE A 247 8.50 -8.86 -16.50
CA ILE A 247 9.90 -9.30 -16.42
C ILE A 247 10.29 -9.85 -17.79
N GLY A 248 11.25 -9.20 -18.44
CA GLY A 248 11.65 -9.52 -19.81
C GLY A 248 12.29 -10.91 -19.93
N ILE A 249 11.54 -11.88 -20.42
CA ILE A 249 12.09 -13.17 -20.88
C ILE A 249 12.84 -13.00 -22.23
N GLU A 250 12.67 -11.87 -22.94
CA GLU A 250 13.07 -11.72 -24.35
C GLU A 250 14.55 -11.36 -24.64
N ARG A 251 15.46 -11.31 -23.65
CA ARG A 251 16.89 -10.97 -23.90
C ARG A 251 17.85 -12.15 -24.03
N ARG A 252 17.37 -13.38 -24.29
CA ARG A 252 18.27 -14.55 -24.49
C ARG A 252 18.46 -15.02 -25.94
N GLU A 253 17.78 -14.45 -26.94
CA GLU A 253 17.93 -14.89 -28.34
C GLU A 253 18.79 -13.98 -29.24
N ARG A 254 19.51 -13.02 -28.67
CA ARG A 254 20.50 -12.22 -29.42
C ARG A 254 21.83 -12.14 -28.67
N ALA A 255 22.61 -13.21 -28.77
CA ALA A 255 24.07 -13.20 -28.63
C ALA A 255 24.64 -14.34 -29.48
#